data_AF-A0A2M8FBL8-F1
#
_entry.id   AF-A0A2M8FBL8-F1
#
_cell.length_a   1.000
_cell.length_b   1.000
_cell.length_c   1.000
_cell.angle_alpha   90.00
_cell.angle_beta   90.00
_cell.angle_gamma   90.00
#
_symmetry.space_group_name_H-M   'P 1'
#
loop_
_entity.id
_entity.type
_entity.pdbx_description
1 polymer ?
#
loop_
_entity_poly.entity_id
_entity_poly.type
_entity_poly.pdbx_seq_one_letter_code
_entity_poly.pdbx_strand_id
1 'polypeptide(L)'
;MKKIRVGIIFGGKSSEHEASLQSAKSVIEAIDKKKFVVILIGIDKNGHWAFYESRSYPLNENNSKTIKLGKPLRELQMNFSTSNVQIPVDVVFPILHGVNGEDGTVQGLLKLMNIPFVGAGVLGSAIGMNKDVSKRLLRDAKYIDANGTKPIYPAKLPKKVIKSVLDMAIKTYKVLETEGMARVDFFLTKEDKLYLNEINTIPGFTKISMHPKLWEVSGFPYPKLIEKLIKLAQGKEA
;
A
#
# COMPACT_ATOMS: atom_id res chain seq x y z
N MET A 1 27.75 4.30 4.85
CA MET A 1 26.66 3.58 5.56
C MET A 1 26.26 2.35 4.76
N LYS A 2 25.92 1.24 5.42
CA LYS A 2 25.40 0.02 4.78
C LYS A 2 24.03 0.33 4.17
N LYS A 3 23.78 -0.11 2.93
CA LYS A 3 22.46 0.04 2.29
C LYS A 3 21.43 -0.86 2.99
N ILE A 4 20.20 -0.39 3.09
CA ILE A 4 19.06 -1.14 3.65
C ILE A 4 18.47 -2.04 2.57
N ARG A 5 18.23 -3.31 2.87
CA ARG A 5 17.64 -4.30 1.97
C ARG A 5 16.12 -4.26 2.09
N VAL A 6 15.45 -3.78 1.06
CA VAL A 6 13.99 -3.62 1.01
C VAL A 6 13.39 -4.72 0.14
N GLY A 7 12.60 -5.60 0.75
CA GLY A 7 11.81 -6.59 0.02
C GLY A 7 10.52 -5.96 -0.49
N ILE A 8 10.35 -5.81 -1.80
CA ILE A 8 9.10 -5.33 -2.39
C ILE A 8 8.27 -6.56 -2.76
N ILE A 9 7.14 -6.75 -2.06
CA ILE A 9 6.18 -7.83 -2.35
C ILE A 9 5.08 -7.27 -3.26
N PHE A 10 4.75 -7.95 -4.36
CA PHE A 10 3.77 -7.49 -5.35
C PHE A 10 3.07 -8.64 -6.10
N GLY A 11 2.05 -8.31 -6.88
CA GLY A 11 1.15 -9.23 -7.56
C GLY A 11 0.02 -9.68 -6.66
N GLY A 12 -0.04 -10.99 -6.39
CA GLY A 12 -0.98 -11.62 -5.48
C GLY A 12 -2.15 -12.30 -6.20
N LYS A 13 -2.77 -13.24 -5.49
CA LYS A 13 -4.05 -13.87 -5.87
C LYS A 13 -5.19 -12.92 -5.52
N SER A 14 -5.33 -11.87 -6.32
CA SER A 14 -6.30 -10.79 -6.16
C SER A 14 -6.79 -10.33 -7.53
N SER A 15 -8.02 -9.81 -7.59
CA SER A 15 -8.54 -9.10 -8.78
C SER A 15 -7.74 -7.84 -9.10
N GLU A 16 -6.95 -7.33 -8.14
CA GLU A 16 -6.14 -6.12 -8.27
C GLU A 16 -4.66 -6.42 -8.55
N HIS A 17 -4.36 -7.65 -9.02
CA HIS A 17 -3.02 -8.10 -9.35
C HIS A 17 -2.27 -7.11 -10.27
N GLU A 18 -2.87 -6.71 -11.39
CA GLU A 18 -2.24 -5.79 -12.37
C GLU A 18 -2.00 -4.39 -11.78
N ALA A 19 -2.88 -3.91 -10.91
CA ALA A 19 -2.70 -2.64 -10.20
C ALA A 19 -1.50 -2.73 -9.25
N SER A 20 -1.34 -3.86 -8.57
CA SER A 20 -0.18 -4.13 -7.71
C SER A 20 1.12 -4.12 -8.52
N LEU A 21 1.13 -4.73 -9.71
CA LEU A 21 2.31 -4.74 -10.57
C LEU A 21 2.75 -3.31 -10.98
N GLN A 22 1.78 -2.45 -11.33
CA GLN A 22 2.03 -1.06 -11.70
C GLN A 22 2.53 -0.21 -10.52
N SER A 23 1.92 -0.40 -9.34
CA SER A 23 2.35 0.27 -8.12
C SER A 23 3.79 -0.13 -7.77
N ALA A 24 4.11 -1.43 -7.85
CA ALA A 24 5.45 -1.94 -7.59
C ALA A 24 6.48 -1.36 -8.57
N LYS A 25 6.17 -1.32 -9.88
CA LYS A 25 7.01 -0.66 -10.89
C LYS A 25 7.33 0.79 -10.51
N SER A 26 6.30 1.57 -10.15
CA SER A 26 6.48 2.97 -9.77
C SER A 26 7.43 3.13 -8.57
N VAL A 27 7.30 2.27 -7.56
CA VAL A 27 8.18 2.26 -6.38
C VAL A 27 9.62 1.90 -6.76
N ILE A 28 9.82 0.85 -7.57
CA ILE A 28 11.14 0.38 -8.00
C ILE A 28 11.90 1.44 -8.82
N GLU A 29 11.18 2.22 -9.63
CA GLU A 29 11.77 3.32 -10.39
C GLU A 29 12.17 4.51 -9.51
N ALA A 30 11.37 4.81 -8.49
CA ALA A 30 11.52 6.01 -7.68
C ALA A 30 12.39 5.85 -6.42
N ILE A 31 12.58 4.61 -5.96
CA ILE A 31 13.36 4.33 -4.75
C ILE A 31 14.85 4.70 -4.93
N ASP A 32 15.44 5.32 -3.92
CA ASP A 32 16.84 5.75 -3.94
C ASP A 32 17.81 4.56 -3.82
N LYS A 33 18.30 4.07 -4.97
CA LYS A 33 19.24 2.95 -5.06
C LYS A 33 20.63 3.24 -4.47
N LYS A 34 20.94 4.49 -4.10
CA LYS A 34 22.15 4.79 -3.31
C LYS A 34 21.97 4.42 -1.84
N LYS A 35 20.73 4.44 -1.33
CA LYS A 35 20.39 4.10 0.06
C LYS A 35 19.86 2.68 0.23
N PHE A 36 19.16 2.16 -0.77
CA PHE A 36 18.44 0.89 -0.68
C PHE A 36 18.96 -0.15 -1.68
N VAL A 37 18.97 -1.41 -1.25
CA VAL A 37 19.07 -2.59 -2.12
C VAL A 37 17.67 -3.17 -2.24
N VAL A 38 17.16 -3.32 -3.47
CA VAL A 38 15.79 -3.77 -3.72
C VAL A 38 15.80 -5.27 -4.03
N ILE A 39 14.99 -6.02 -3.29
CA ILE A 39 14.74 -7.45 -3.51
C ILE A 39 13.28 -7.58 -3.98
N LEU A 40 13.07 -8.17 -5.16
CA LEU A 40 11.74 -8.26 -5.77
C LEU A 40 11.13 -9.63 -5.47
N ILE A 41 9.95 -9.62 -4.84
CA ILE A 41 9.22 -10.82 -4.44
C ILE A 41 7.83 -10.74 -5.08
N GLY A 42 7.62 -11.52 -6.14
CA GLY A 42 6.34 -11.54 -6.84
C GLY A 42 5.50 -12.74 -6.43
N ILE A 43 4.18 -12.55 -6.40
CA ILE A 43 3.19 -13.59 -6.17
C ILE A 43 2.32 -13.68 -7.42
N ASP A 44 2.23 -14.85 -8.05
CA ASP A 44 1.37 -15.04 -9.22
C ASP A 44 -0.13 -15.10 -8.85
N LYS A 45 -1.00 -15.21 -9.86
CA LYS A 45 -2.46 -15.30 -9.66
C LYS A 45 -2.91 -16.62 -9.01
N ASN A 46 -2.04 -17.63 -8.96
CA ASN A 46 -2.29 -18.90 -8.29
C ASN A 46 -1.80 -18.88 -6.83
N GLY A 47 -1.00 -17.88 -6.45
CA GLY A 47 -0.42 -17.73 -5.12
C GLY A 47 1.01 -18.26 -5.01
N HIS A 48 1.69 -18.59 -6.12
CA HIS A 48 3.09 -19.00 -6.09
C HIS A 48 4.00 -17.79 -5.91
N TRP A 49 4.95 -17.90 -5.00
CA TRP A 49 5.92 -16.86 -4.69
C TRP A 49 7.22 -17.11 -5.44
N ALA A 50 7.88 -16.05 -5.91
CA ALA A 50 9.19 -16.15 -6.53
C ALA A 50 9.99 -14.85 -6.40
N PHE A 51 11.31 -14.98 -6.48
CA PHE A 51 12.20 -13.85 -6.71
C PHE A 51 12.20 -13.46 -8.19
N TYR A 52 12.34 -12.15 -8.44
CA TYR A 52 12.44 -11.58 -9.78
C TYR A 52 13.67 -10.69 -9.91
N GLU A 53 14.22 -10.61 -11.12
CA GLU A 53 15.20 -9.59 -11.46
C GLU A 53 14.54 -8.35 -12.06
N SER A 54 15.13 -7.18 -11.85
CA SER A 54 14.60 -5.92 -12.40
C SER A 54 14.53 -5.90 -13.93
N ARG A 55 15.31 -6.73 -14.62
CA ARG A 55 15.27 -6.85 -16.10
C ARG A 55 14.13 -7.75 -16.59
N SER A 56 13.59 -8.59 -15.71
CA SER A 56 12.60 -9.60 -16.03
C SER A 56 11.21 -9.24 -15.50
N TYR A 57 11.03 -8.03 -14.94
CA TYR A 57 9.78 -7.64 -14.30
C TYR A 57 9.51 -6.11 -14.30
N PRO A 58 8.28 -5.67 -14.62
CA PRO A 58 7.17 -6.41 -15.26
C PRO A 58 7.28 -6.48 -16.79
N LEU A 59 6.63 -7.47 -17.41
CA LEU A 59 6.44 -7.49 -18.88
C LEU A 59 5.26 -6.61 -19.26
N ASN A 60 5.27 -6.07 -20.49
CA ASN A 60 4.23 -5.15 -21.00
C ASN A 60 4.00 -3.95 -20.07
N GLU A 61 5.07 -3.43 -19.52
CA GLU A 61 5.08 -2.45 -18.44
C GLU A 61 4.42 -1.10 -18.76
N ASN A 62 4.08 -0.86 -20.03
CA ASN A 62 3.46 0.36 -20.52
C ASN A 62 1.94 0.22 -20.72
N ASN A 63 1.38 -0.97 -20.53
CA ASN A 63 -0.05 -1.22 -20.70
C ASN A 63 -0.64 -1.92 -19.48
N SER A 64 -1.49 -1.19 -18.76
CA SER A 64 -2.14 -1.66 -17.54
C SER A 64 -3.02 -2.90 -17.71
N LYS A 65 -3.51 -3.17 -18.93
CA LYS A 65 -4.36 -4.33 -19.24
C LYS A 65 -3.56 -5.58 -19.59
N THR A 66 -2.29 -5.43 -19.98
CA THR A 66 -1.46 -6.55 -20.45
C THR A 66 -0.21 -6.76 -19.61
N ILE A 67 0.01 -5.91 -18.60
CA ILE A 67 1.08 -6.06 -17.61
C ILE A 67 1.00 -7.42 -16.94
N LYS A 68 2.14 -8.10 -16.85
CA LYS A 68 2.22 -9.43 -16.23
C LYS A 68 3.59 -9.67 -15.61
N LEU A 69 3.63 -10.62 -14.67
CA LEU A 69 4.88 -11.16 -14.17
C LEU A 69 5.70 -11.75 -15.34
N GLY A 70 7.00 -11.54 -15.33
CA GLY A 70 7.91 -12.19 -16.26
C GLY A 70 8.34 -13.57 -15.76
N LYS A 71 9.50 -14.03 -16.22
CA LYS A 71 10.06 -15.32 -15.79
C LYS A 71 10.63 -15.19 -14.37
N PRO A 72 10.25 -16.06 -13.42
CA PRO A 72 10.84 -16.05 -12.08
C PRO A 72 12.34 -16.41 -12.14
N LEU A 73 13.12 -15.78 -11.28
CA LEU A 73 14.53 -16.15 -11.06
C LEU A 73 14.63 -17.42 -10.22
N ARG A 74 13.85 -17.49 -9.15
CA ARG A 74 13.85 -18.59 -8.19
C ARG A 74 12.51 -18.64 -7.46
N GLU A 75 11.89 -19.81 -7.42
CA GLU A 75 10.67 -20.03 -6.64
C GLU A 75 10.94 -19.95 -5.13
N LEU A 76 9.95 -19.43 -4.42
CA LEU A 76 9.91 -19.35 -2.98
C LEU A 76 8.80 -20.27 -2.48
N GLN A 77 9.19 -21.28 -1.73
CA GLN A 77 8.27 -22.17 -1.05
C GLN A 77 8.59 -22.15 0.44
N MET A 78 7.59 -21.81 1.25
CA MET A 78 7.66 -22.07 2.68
C MET A 78 7.26 -23.54 2.89
N ASN A 79 8.24 -24.37 3.18
CA ASN A 79 8.02 -25.75 3.51
C ASN A 79 8.17 -25.91 5.02
N PHE A 80 7.27 -26.67 5.65
CA PHE A 80 7.42 -27.11 7.05
C PHE A 80 8.44 -28.26 7.17
N SER A 81 9.48 -28.23 6.33
CA SER A 81 10.61 -29.16 6.33
C SER A 81 11.88 -28.44 6.78
N THR A 82 12.96 -29.18 6.99
CA THR A 82 14.21 -28.68 7.60
C THR A 82 15.01 -27.72 6.71
N SER A 83 14.56 -27.38 5.51
CA SER A 83 15.24 -26.45 4.63
C SER A 83 14.86 -25.00 4.94
N ASN A 84 15.74 -24.33 5.69
CA ASN A 84 15.62 -22.90 5.96
C ASN A 84 15.86 -22.08 4.68
N VAL A 85 14.80 -21.45 4.15
CA VAL A 85 14.95 -20.36 3.18
C VAL A 85 15.00 -19.05 3.95
N GLN A 86 16.18 -18.48 4.10
CA GLN A 86 16.33 -17.14 4.66
C GLN A 86 16.18 -16.10 3.55
N ILE A 87 15.19 -15.22 3.66
CA ILE A 87 15.03 -14.07 2.78
C ILE A 87 15.78 -12.89 3.43
N PRO A 88 16.89 -12.40 2.84
CA PRO A 88 17.76 -11.43 3.48
C PRO A 88 17.22 -9.98 3.36
N VAL A 89 16.07 -9.71 3.96
CA VAL A 89 15.44 -8.37 3.98
C VAL A 89 15.60 -7.72 5.35
N ASP A 90 15.82 -6.40 5.35
CA ASP A 90 15.83 -5.59 6.58
C ASP A 90 14.44 -4.98 6.85
N VAL A 91 13.64 -4.82 5.80
CA VAL A 91 12.28 -4.27 5.83
C VAL A 91 11.53 -4.71 4.57
N VAL A 92 10.21 -4.91 4.67
CA VAL A 92 9.34 -5.24 3.55
C VAL A 92 8.43 -4.06 3.21
N PHE A 93 8.29 -3.79 1.92
CA PHE A 93 7.28 -2.88 1.38
C PHE A 93 6.23 -3.71 0.63
N PRO A 94 5.11 -4.09 1.30
CA PRO A 94 4.04 -4.84 0.65
C PRO A 94 3.24 -3.89 -0.26
N ILE A 95 3.31 -4.14 -1.55
CA ILE A 95 2.53 -3.45 -2.59
C ILE A 95 1.49 -4.44 -3.09
N LEU A 96 0.65 -4.97 -2.19
CA LEU A 96 -0.43 -5.91 -2.53
C LEU A 96 -1.77 -5.20 -2.33
N HIS A 97 -2.65 -5.27 -3.32
CA HIS A 97 -3.97 -4.64 -3.28
C HIS A 97 -5.07 -5.71 -3.15
N GLY A 98 -6.12 -5.38 -2.39
CA GLY A 98 -7.26 -6.25 -2.16
C GLY A 98 -6.94 -7.46 -1.28
N VAL A 99 -7.58 -8.60 -1.59
CA VAL A 99 -7.53 -9.82 -0.77
C VAL A 99 -6.09 -10.31 -0.59
N ASN A 100 -5.75 -10.75 0.62
CA ASN A 100 -4.42 -11.11 1.13
C ASN A 100 -3.42 -9.95 1.25
N GLY A 101 -3.67 -8.82 0.58
CA GLY A 101 -2.80 -7.63 0.61
C GLY A 101 -3.21 -6.63 1.67
N GLU A 102 -4.49 -6.29 1.73
CA GLU A 102 -5.04 -5.20 2.55
C GLU A 102 -5.84 -5.69 3.76
N ASP A 103 -6.09 -6.99 3.87
CA ASP A 103 -6.97 -7.61 4.88
C ASP A 103 -6.28 -8.07 6.17
N GLY A 104 -4.96 -7.88 6.27
CA GLY A 104 -4.17 -8.29 7.43
C GLY A 104 -3.39 -9.60 7.22
N THR A 105 -3.63 -10.34 6.13
CA THR A 105 -3.02 -11.66 5.90
C THR A 105 -1.50 -11.57 5.74
N VAL A 106 -1.02 -10.77 4.78
CA VAL A 106 0.44 -10.60 4.58
C VAL A 106 1.09 -9.88 5.76
N GLN A 107 0.38 -8.96 6.41
CA GLN A 107 0.85 -8.28 7.62
C GLN A 107 1.06 -9.29 8.76
N GLY A 108 0.14 -10.23 8.93
CA GLY A 108 0.24 -11.30 9.92
C GLY A 108 1.44 -12.20 9.67
N LEU A 109 1.67 -12.59 8.41
CA LEU A 109 2.86 -13.34 8.02
C LEU A 109 4.15 -12.59 8.35
N LEU A 110 4.25 -11.32 7.96
CA LEU A 110 5.45 -10.51 8.21
C LEU A 110 5.70 -10.28 9.70
N LYS A 111 4.63 -10.10 10.48
CA LYS A 111 4.67 -10.03 11.94
C LYS A 111 5.19 -11.31 12.57
N LEU A 112 4.67 -12.47 12.15
CA LEU A 112 5.15 -13.78 12.62
C LEU A 112 6.62 -14.03 12.28
N MET A 113 7.09 -13.50 11.15
CA MET A 113 8.49 -13.58 10.74
C MET A 113 9.40 -12.56 11.44
N ASN A 114 8.85 -11.68 12.29
CA ASN A 114 9.58 -10.58 12.93
C ASN A 114 10.28 -9.66 11.91
N ILE A 115 9.62 -9.41 10.77
CA ILE A 115 10.14 -8.56 9.69
C ILE A 115 9.42 -7.22 9.72
N PRO A 116 10.12 -6.08 9.90
CA PRO A 116 9.51 -4.76 9.80
C PRO A 116 8.87 -4.53 8.43
N PHE A 117 7.68 -3.90 8.38
CA PHE A 117 7.00 -3.67 7.11
C PHE A 117 6.27 -2.33 7.02
N VAL A 118 6.18 -1.83 5.78
CA VAL A 118 5.49 -0.59 5.44
C VAL A 118 3.98 -0.80 5.42
N GLY A 119 3.23 0.19 5.93
CA GLY A 119 1.77 0.21 5.90
C GLY A 119 1.15 -0.06 7.27
N ALA A 120 -0.16 -0.29 7.25
CA ALA A 120 -0.95 -0.59 8.44
C ALA A 120 -0.60 -1.97 9.01
N GLY A 121 -0.71 -2.14 10.32
CA GLY A 121 -0.61 -3.44 10.98
C GLY A 121 -1.85 -4.32 10.71
N VAL A 122 -1.85 -5.54 11.27
CA VAL A 122 -2.89 -6.56 11.02
C VAL A 122 -4.30 -6.04 11.29
N LEU A 123 -4.52 -5.42 12.45
CA LEU A 123 -5.85 -4.95 12.84
C LEU A 123 -6.33 -3.79 11.95
N GLY A 124 -5.48 -2.78 11.72
CA GLY A 124 -5.81 -1.64 10.87
C GLY A 124 -6.13 -2.08 9.43
N SER A 125 -5.36 -3.03 8.89
CA SER A 125 -5.63 -3.68 7.60
C SER A 125 -7.00 -4.38 7.58
N ALA A 126 -7.25 -5.28 8.53
CA ALA A 126 -8.52 -6.01 8.60
C ALA A 126 -9.75 -5.09 8.72
N ILE A 127 -9.64 -4.03 9.53
CA ILE A 127 -10.69 -3.02 9.66
C ILE A 127 -10.86 -2.24 8.35
N GLY A 128 -9.76 -1.78 7.73
CA GLY A 128 -9.81 -1.01 6.49
C GLY A 128 -10.44 -1.78 5.34
N MET A 129 -10.13 -3.07 5.23
CA MET A 129 -10.73 -3.96 4.23
C MET A 129 -12.23 -4.17 4.47
N ASN A 130 -12.66 -4.28 5.73
CA ASN A 130 -14.06 -4.49 6.05
C ASN A 130 -14.82 -3.16 6.23
N LYS A 131 -15.44 -2.71 5.13
CA LYS A 131 -16.23 -1.46 5.10
C LYS A 131 -17.36 -1.42 6.13
N ASP A 132 -17.94 -2.56 6.50
CA ASP A 132 -18.98 -2.60 7.55
C ASP A 132 -18.37 -2.35 8.93
N VAL A 133 -17.33 -3.09 9.29
CA VAL A 133 -16.63 -2.95 10.59
C VAL A 133 -16.05 -1.55 10.73
N SER A 134 -15.36 -1.04 9.70
CA SER A 134 -14.84 0.32 9.67
C SER A 134 -15.94 1.34 9.98
N LYS A 135 -17.09 1.26 9.30
CA LYS A 135 -18.22 2.19 9.52
C LYS A 135 -18.87 2.04 10.89
N ARG A 136 -18.97 0.83 11.44
CA ARG A 136 -19.50 0.60 12.79
C ARG A 136 -18.59 1.21 13.86
N LEU A 137 -17.28 1.11 13.69
CA LEU A 137 -16.30 1.75 14.58
C LEU A 137 -16.34 3.28 14.47
N LEU A 138 -16.68 3.80 13.29
CA LEU A 138 -16.59 5.23 12.99
C LEU A 138 -17.94 5.97 13.03
N ARG A 139 -19.06 5.24 13.20
CA ARG A 139 -20.47 5.71 13.22
C ARG A 139 -20.78 6.78 12.16
N ASP A 140 -21.02 6.40 10.89
CA ASP A 140 -21.72 7.29 9.93
C ASP A 140 -22.23 6.61 8.63
N ALA A 141 -23.22 7.26 7.99
CA ALA A 141 -24.14 6.74 6.95
C ALA A 141 -23.62 6.73 5.49
N LYS A 142 -24.31 6.00 4.61
CA LYS A 142 -23.92 5.65 3.22
C LYS A 142 -24.46 6.60 2.13
N TYR A 143 -23.71 6.71 1.02
CA TYR A 143 -24.23 6.78 -0.35
C TYR A 143 -23.33 5.94 -1.28
N ILE A 144 -23.89 5.43 -2.40
CA ILE A 144 -23.17 4.68 -3.44
C ILE A 144 -23.48 5.36 -4.76
N ASP A 145 -22.46 5.84 -5.47
CA ASP A 145 -22.56 6.23 -6.88
C ASP A 145 -21.35 5.65 -7.64
N ALA A 146 -21.62 5.14 -8.84
CA ALA A 146 -20.76 4.25 -9.63
C ALA A 146 -20.06 4.96 -10.81
N ASN A 147 -20.25 6.27 -10.99
CA ASN A 147 -19.70 6.96 -12.14
C ASN A 147 -18.42 7.70 -11.80
N GLY A 148 -17.32 7.23 -12.40
CA GLY A 148 -15.96 7.72 -12.18
C GLY A 148 -15.84 9.23 -12.40
N THR A 149 -15.06 9.86 -11.53
CA THR A 149 -14.81 11.30 -11.53
C THR A 149 -13.34 11.59 -11.82
N LYS A 150 -13.06 12.75 -12.44
CA LYS A 150 -11.69 13.27 -12.57
C LYS A 150 -11.33 14.02 -11.29
N PRO A 151 -10.31 13.57 -10.52
CA PRO A 151 -9.95 14.23 -9.28
C PRO A 151 -9.27 15.58 -9.55
N ILE A 152 -9.50 16.55 -8.65
CA ILE A 152 -8.88 17.89 -8.67
C ILE A 152 -7.98 18.00 -7.44
N TYR A 153 -6.73 18.44 -7.66
CA TYR A 153 -5.75 18.63 -6.60
C TYR A 153 -5.16 20.06 -6.65
N PRO A 154 -5.13 20.81 -5.53
CA PRO A 154 -5.87 20.56 -4.30
C PRO A 154 -7.38 20.73 -4.49
N ALA A 155 -8.18 20.14 -3.60
CA ALA A 155 -9.62 20.35 -3.60
C ALA A 155 -9.95 21.84 -3.38
N LYS A 156 -10.86 22.38 -4.19
CA LYS A 156 -11.32 23.78 -4.08
C LYS A 156 -12.41 23.89 -3.01
N LEU A 157 -12.00 23.84 -1.75
CA LEU A 157 -12.88 23.87 -0.59
C LEU A 157 -12.50 25.02 0.36
N PRO A 158 -13.45 25.56 1.15
CA PRO A 158 -13.13 26.53 2.19
C PRO A 158 -12.11 25.97 3.19
N LYS A 159 -11.19 26.81 3.69
CA LYS A 159 -10.16 26.40 4.66
C LYS A 159 -10.74 25.69 5.90
N LYS A 160 -11.92 26.12 6.36
CA LYS A 160 -12.65 25.50 7.48
C LYS A 160 -12.99 24.03 7.17
N VAL A 161 -13.51 23.76 5.97
CA VAL A 161 -13.84 22.40 5.53
C VAL A 161 -12.59 21.55 5.38
N ILE A 162 -11.52 22.10 4.78
CA ILE A 162 -10.22 21.40 4.67
C ILE A 162 -9.70 20.99 6.05
N LYS A 163 -9.76 21.90 7.03
CA LYS A 163 -9.36 21.61 8.41
C LYS A 163 -10.19 20.46 9.00
N SER A 164 -11.52 20.49 8.85
CA SER A 164 -12.40 19.41 9.31
C SER A 164 -12.08 18.06 8.66
N VAL A 165 -11.77 18.05 7.36
CA VAL A 165 -11.36 16.82 6.64
C VAL A 165 -10.04 16.27 7.21
N LEU A 166 -9.05 17.12 7.41
CA LEU A 166 -7.75 16.72 7.96
C LEU A 166 -7.88 16.21 9.40
N ASP A 167 -8.63 16.93 10.25
CA ASP A 167 -8.86 16.53 11.64
C ASP A 167 -9.58 15.18 11.72
N MET A 168 -10.60 14.97 10.89
CA MET A 168 -11.32 13.70 10.82
C MET A 168 -10.44 12.58 10.27
N ALA A 169 -9.62 12.83 9.24
CA ALA A 169 -8.69 11.85 8.68
C ALA A 169 -7.65 11.38 9.71
N ILE A 170 -7.07 12.32 10.46
CA ILE A 170 -6.12 12.01 11.54
C ILE A 170 -6.80 11.24 12.66
N LYS A 171 -8.03 11.64 13.04
CA LYS A 171 -8.81 10.92 14.06
C LYS A 171 -9.10 9.49 13.62
N THR A 172 -9.60 9.30 12.40
CA THR A 172 -9.85 7.97 11.82
C THR A 172 -8.59 7.11 11.82
N TYR A 173 -7.46 7.66 11.34
CA TYR A 173 -6.19 6.95 11.31
C TYR A 173 -5.76 6.45 12.69
N LYS A 174 -5.90 7.28 13.73
CA LYS A 174 -5.55 6.93 15.11
C LYS A 174 -6.52 5.93 15.74
N VAL A 175 -7.82 6.14 15.58
CA VAL A 175 -8.87 5.30 16.21
C VAL A 175 -8.84 3.88 15.66
N LEU A 176 -8.47 3.70 14.39
CA LEU A 176 -8.36 2.38 13.78
C LEU A 176 -6.96 1.76 13.90
N GLU A 177 -6.11 2.32 14.76
CA GLU A 177 -4.74 1.85 15.00
C GLU A 177 -3.97 1.63 13.68
N THR A 178 -4.19 2.55 12.73
CA THR A 178 -3.54 2.50 11.43
C THR A 178 -2.13 3.05 11.57
N GLU A 179 -1.21 2.48 10.80
CA GLU A 179 0.20 2.82 10.87
C GLU A 179 0.79 2.98 9.47
N GLY A 180 1.97 3.61 9.36
CA GLY A 180 2.65 3.86 8.09
C GLY A 180 1.91 4.84 7.20
N MET A 181 0.90 4.37 6.46
CA MET A 181 0.12 5.17 5.50
C MET A 181 -1.33 4.71 5.44
N ALA A 182 -2.21 5.63 5.07
CA ALA A 182 -3.54 5.34 4.58
C ALA A 182 -4.04 6.48 3.70
N ARG A 183 -5.05 6.21 2.88
CA ARG A 183 -5.90 7.23 2.24
C ARG A 183 -7.28 7.17 2.89
N VAL A 184 -7.75 8.28 3.42
CA VAL A 184 -9.08 8.37 4.05
C VAL A 184 -9.99 9.14 3.10
N ASP A 185 -11.07 8.52 2.69
CA ASP A 185 -12.00 9.05 1.70
C ASP A 185 -13.29 9.50 2.39
N PHE A 186 -13.83 10.64 1.96
CA PHE A 186 -14.98 11.28 2.57
C PHE A 186 -16.04 11.65 1.53
N PHE A 187 -17.28 11.77 1.99
CA PHE A 187 -18.33 12.53 1.32
C PHE A 187 -18.52 13.87 2.04
N LEU A 188 -18.76 14.92 1.27
CA LEU A 188 -19.12 16.25 1.78
C LEU A 188 -20.47 16.64 1.18
N THR A 189 -21.44 16.98 2.03
CA THR A 189 -22.75 17.46 1.55
C THR A 189 -22.73 18.95 1.21
N LYS A 190 -23.80 19.44 0.59
CA LYS A 190 -23.97 20.87 0.26
C LYS A 190 -24.05 21.75 1.51
N GLU A 191 -24.40 21.17 2.65
CA GLU A 191 -24.47 21.82 3.97
C GLU A 191 -23.17 21.68 4.76
N ASP A 192 -22.04 21.40 4.09
CA ASP A 192 -20.72 21.18 4.67
C ASP A 192 -20.66 20.04 5.72
N LYS A 193 -21.59 19.07 5.67
CA LYS A 193 -21.53 17.88 6.52
C LYS A 193 -20.58 16.86 5.92
N LEU A 194 -19.61 16.43 6.72
CA LEU A 194 -18.58 15.48 6.33
C LEU A 194 -18.95 14.07 6.82
N TYR A 195 -18.94 13.10 5.91
CA TYR A 195 -19.17 11.69 6.21
C TYR A 195 -17.96 10.88 5.80
N LEU A 196 -17.49 10.01 6.68
CA LEU A 196 -16.42 9.09 6.35
C LEU A 196 -16.93 7.98 5.42
N ASN A 197 -16.26 7.80 4.27
CA ASN A 197 -16.61 6.74 3.32
C ASN A 197 -15.81 5.46 3.58
N GLU A 198 -14.48 5.56 3.45
CA GLU A 198 -13.57 4.42 3.58
C GLU A 198 -12.16 4.86 4.00
N ILE A 199 -11.40 3.91 4.51
CA ILE A 199 -9.96 4.03 4.73
C ILE A 199 -9.26 2.93 3.93
N ASN A 200 -8.36 3.33 3.05
CA ASN A 200 -7.54 2.45 2.24
C ASN A 200 -6.15 2.35 2.88
N THR A 201 -5.77 1.19 3.38
CA THR A 201 -4.52 0.96 4.13
C THR A 201 -3.34 0.64 3.21
N ILE A 202 -3.59 0.13 2.00
CA ILE A 202 -2.59 0.09 0.91
C ILE A 202 -3.22 0.75 -0.33
N PRO A 203 -3.37 2.08 -0.32
CA PRO A 203 -3.94 2.77 -1.46
C PRO A 203 -3.07 2.56 -2.70
N GLY A 204 -3.68 2.66 -3.89
CA GLY A 204 -2.94 2.68 -5.15
C GLY A 204 -1.70 3.57 -5.06
N PHE A 205 -0.54 3.03 -5.44
CA PHE A 205 0.75 3.63 -5.15
C PHE A 205 1.57 3.93 -6.40
N THR A 206 0.93 4.00 -7.57
CA THR A 206 1.55 4.50 -8.80
C THR A 206 1.83 6.01 -8.70
N LYS A 207 2.72 6.55 -9.54
CA LYS A 207 3.00 8.00 -9.58
C LYS A 207 1.75 8.86 -9.82
N ILE A 208 0.76 8.34 -10.54
CA ILE A 208 -0.51 9.04 -10.86
C ILE A 208 -1.63 8.72 -9.86
N SER A 209 -1.42 7.79 -8.93
CA SER A 209 -2.42 7.44 -7.94
C SER A 209 -2.64 8.60 -6.97
N MET A 210 -3.87 8.68 -6.46
CA MET A 210 -4.32 9.78 -5.59
C MET A 210 -3.44 9.97 -4.35
N HIS A 211 -3.01 8.88 -3.70
CA HIS A 211 -2.23 8.98 -2.45
C HIS A 211 -0.86 9.65 -2.66
N PRO A 212 0.01 9.17 -3.58
CA PRO A 212 1.21 9.90 -3.98
C PRO A 212 0.96 11.34 -4.43
N LYS A 213 -0.11 11.58 -5.21
CA LYS A 213 -0.40 12.92 -5.73
C LYS A 213 -0.75 13.92 -4.64
N LEU A 214 -1.50 13.50 -3.61
CA LEU A 214 -1.84 14.34 -2.46
C LEU A 214 -0.60 14.76 -1.63
N TRP A 215 0.38 13.87 -1.50
CA TRP A 215 1.66 14.20 -0.87
C TRP A 215 2.48 15.17 -1.73
N GLU A 216 2.53 14.94 -3.04
CA GLU A 216 3.27 15.80 -3.97
C GLU A 216 2.74 17.24 -3.96
N VAL A 217 1.41 17.44 -4.04
CA VAL A 217 0.81 18.79 -3.96
C VAL A 217 0.97 19.45 -2.60
N SER A 218 1.25 18.66 -1.55
CA SER A 218 1.59 19.14 -0.21
C SER A 218 3.10 19.43 -0.05
N GLY A 219 3.88 19.35 -1.13
CA GLY A 219 5.31 19.62 -1.14
C GLY A 219 6.19 18.43 -0.74
N PHE A 220 5.65 17.19 -0.76
CA PHE A 220 6.40 15.98 -0.41
C PHE A 220 6.57 15.06 -1.63
N PRO A 221 7.74 15.07 -2.30
CA PRO A 221 7.95 14.31 -3.52
C PRO A 221 7.86 12.80 -3.32
N TYR A 222 7.41 12.08 -4.35
CA TYR A 222 7.21 10.63 -4.31
C TYR A 222 8.43 9.80 -3.84
N PRO A 223 9.68 10.07 -4.29
CA PRO A 223 10.86 9.39 -3.73
C PRO A 223 11.06 9.61 -2.23
N LYS A 224 10.72 10.80 -1.72
CA LYS A 224 10.79 11.12 -0.29
C LYS A 224 9.69 10.42 0.50
N LEU A 225 8.51 10.24 -0.09
CA LEU A 225 7.43 9.42 0.47
C LEU A 225 7.88 7.99 0.70
N ILE A 226 8.46 7.34 -0.32
CA ILE A 226 8.99 5.98 -0.21
C ILE A 226 10.05 5.90 0.90
N GLU A 227 11.02 6.82 0.91
CA GLU A 227 12.06 6.85 1.95
C GLU A 227 11.47 7.02 3.35
N LYS A 228 10.49 7.91 3.54
CA LYS A 228 9.83 8.15 4.82
C LYS A 228 9.10 6.91 5.32
N LEU A 229 8.37 6.24 4.44
CA LEU A 229 7.60 5.04 4.79
C LEU A 229 8.49 3.86 5.19
N ILE A 230 9.58 3.64 4.45
CA ILE A 230 10.57 2.62 4.80
C ILE A 230 11.18 2.89 6.17
N LYS A 231 11.56 4.15 6.45
CA LYS A 231 12.12 4.54 7.75
C LYS A 231 11.11 4.40 8.89
N LEU A 232 9.84 4.73 8.65
CA LEU A 232 8.77 4.52 9.64
C LEU A 232 8.62 3.05 9.97
N ALA A 233 8.65 2.16 8.97
CA ALA A 233 8.56 0.72 9.19
C ALA A 233 9.73 0.18 10.03
N GLN A 234 10.96 0.62 9.77
CA GLN A 234 12.13 0.19 10.56
C GLN A 234 12.11 0.65 12.02
N GLY A 235 11.37 1.73 12.33
CA GLY A 235 11.21 2.23 13.69
C GLY A 235 10.12 1.54 14.50
N LYS A 236 9.37 0.59 13.89
CA LYS A 236 8.37 -0.21 14.60
C LYS A 236 9.02 -1.45 15.20
N GLU A 237 8.63 -1.81 16.41
CA GLU A 237 8.79 -3.18 16.88
C GLU A 237 7.87 -4.07 16.04
N ALA A 238 8.39 -5.20 15.54
CA ALA A 238 7.64 -6.11 14.68
C ALA A 238 6.61 -6.93 15.46
#